data_AF-A0A947B313-F1
#
_entry.id   AF-A0A947B313-F1
#
_cell.length_a   1.000
_cell.length_b   1.000
_cell.length_c   1.000
_cell.angle_alpha   90.00
_cell.angle_beta   90.00
_cell.angle_gamma   90.00
#
_symmetry.space_group_name_H-M   'P 1'
#
loop_
_entity.id
_entity.type
_entity.pdbx_description
1 polymer ?
#
loop_
_entity_poly.entity_id
_entity_poly.type
_entity_poly.pdbx_seq_one_letter_code
_entity_poly.pdbx_strand_id
1 'polypeptide(L)' 'MWIAKLSSGIEIDVSGSLRVLEIENGFYVVGQEMLIPVNSREEGLEEIRKIKEGEC' A
#
# COMPACT_ATOMS: atom_id res chain seq x y z
N MET A 1 -10.80 -10.13 -7.22
CA MET A 1 -9.48 -10.32 -6.61
C MET A 1 -8.50 -9.55 -7.48
N TRP A 2 -7.97 -8.43 -6.97
CA TRP A 2 -6.99 -7.62 -7.69
C TRP A 2 -5.61 -7.90 -7.09
N ILE A 3 -4.72 -8.42 -7.93
CA ILE A 3 -3.35 -8.73 -7.56
C ILE A 3 -2.45 -7.77 -8.35
N ALA A 4 -1.73 -6.91 -7.64
CA ALA A 4 -0.69 -6.09 -8.24
C ALA A 4 0.56 -6.95 -8.38
N LYS A 5 1.03 -7.08 -9.62
CA LYS A 5 2.28 -7.79 -9.91
C LYS A 5 3.40 -6.77 -10.04
N LEU A 6 4.34 -6.81 -9.09
CA LEU A 6 5.56 -6.03 -9.16
C LEU A 6 6.47 -6.56 -10.27
N SER A 7 7.32 -5.68 -10.80
CA SER A 7 8.36 -6.06 -11.77
C SER A 7 9.35 -7.09 -11.20
N SER A 8 9.52 -7.14 -9.88
CA SER A 8 10.30 -8.17 -9.18
C SER A 8 9.67 -9.57 -9.24
N GLY A 9 8.43 -9.70 -9.72
CA GLY A 9 7.68 -10.97 -9.75
C GLY A 9 6.85 -11.24 -8.49
N ILE A 10 6.82 -10.30 -7.55
CA ILE A 10 6.04 -10.40 -6.31
C ILE A 10 4.57 -10.05 -6.60
N GLU A 11 3.67 -10.91 -6.16
CA GLU A 11 2.23 -10.77 -6.29
C GLU A 11 1.64 -10.26 -4.97
N ILE A 12 1.06 -9.06 -5.00
CA ILE A 12 0.47 -8.44 -3.82
C ILE A 12 -1.03 -8.33 -4.02
N ASP A 13 -1.78 -8.91 -3.08
CA ASP A 13 -3.20 -8.65 -2.99
C ASP A 13 -3.43 -7.20 -2.53
N VAL A 14 -3.94 -6.37 -3.44
CA VAL A 14 -4.32 -4.97 -3.16
C VAL A 14 -5.79 -4.85 -2.78
N SER A 15 -6.42 -5.98 -2.44
CA SER A 15 -7.81 -6.02 -2.02
C SER A 15 -7.96 -5.81 -0.52
N GLY A 16 -9.14 -5.35 -0.12
CA GLY A 16 -9.48 -5.06 1.27
C GLY A 16 -8.97 -3.71 1.75
N SER A 17 -8.80 -3.58 3.07
CA SER A 17 -8.45 -2.30 3.71
C SER A 17 -7.01 -1.88 3.46
N LEU A 18 -6.79 -0.57 3.44
CA LEU A 18 -5.48 0.07 3.39
C LEU A 18 -4.57 -0.41 4.54
N ARG A 19 -3.38 -0.87 4.18
CA ARG A 19 -2.34 -1.39 5.09
C ARG A 19 -0.95 -1.13 4.53
N VAL A 20 0.05 -1.03 5.40
CA VAL A 20 1.44 -0.92 4.99
C VAL A 20 2.06 -2.32 4.92
N LEU A 21 2.63 -2.67 3.77
CA LEU A 21 3.45 -3.85 3.55
C LEU A 21 4.92 -3.44 3.41
N GLU A 22 5.80 -4.24 3.99
CA GLU A 22 7.24 -4.16 3.77
C GLU A 22 7.62 -5.26 2.78
N ILE A 23 8.24 -4.88 1.66
CA ILE A 23 8.55 -5.79 0.56
C ILE A 23 10.00 -5.56 0.13
N GLU A 24 10.79 -6.62 0.22
CA GLU A 24 12.26 -6.63 0.02
C GLU A 24 13.00 -5.65 0.95
N ASN A 25 13.01 -4.36 0.59
CA ASN A 25 13.61 -3.25 1.33
C ASN A 25 12.83 -1.92 1.15
N GLY A 26 11.59 -1.98 0.64
CA GLY A 26 10.73 -0.84 0.43
C GLY A 26 9.41 -1.01 1.19
N PHE A 27 8.78 0.11 1.53
CA PHE A 27 7.45 0.11 2.12
C PHE A 27 6.41 0.44 1.05
N TYR A 28 5.26 -0.19 1.12
CA TYR A 28 4.16 0.01 0.19
C TYR A 28 2.85 0.08 0.94
N VAL A 29 2.08 1.13 0.71
CA VAL A 29 0.67 1.19 1.13
C VAL A 29 -0.13 0.42 0.09
N VAL A 30 -0.83 -0.62 0.51
CA VAL A 30 -1.71 -1.41 -0.35
C VAL A 30 -3.12 -1.52 0.23
N GLY A 31 -4.09 -1.71 -0.65
CA GLY A 31 -5.50 -1.88 -0.27
C GLY A 31 -6.40 -0.94 -1.07
N GLN A 32 -7.69 -1.22 -1.09
CA GLN A 32 -8.67 -0.49 -1.92
C GLN A 32 -8.23 -0.31 -3.38
N GLU A 33 -7.61 -1.35 -3.96
CA GLU A 33 -7.10 -1.31 -5.34
C GLU A 33 -5.97 -0.28 -5.55
N MET A 34 -5.36 0.23 -4.47
CA MET A 34 -4.20 1.12 -4.49
C MET A 34 -2.91 0.39 -4.12
N LEU A 35 -1.81 0.84 -4.71
CA LEU A 35 -0.44 0.46 -4.36
C LEU A 35 0.45 1.71 -4.46
N ILE A 36 0.90 2.20 -3.31
CA ILE A 36 1.67 3.45 -3.21
C ILE A 36 3.02 3.14 -2.56
N PRO A 37 4.15 3.31 -3.27
CA PRO A 37 5.47 3.16 -2.67
C PRO A 37 5.73 4.30 -1.67
N VAL A 38 6.25 3.96 -0.50
CA VAL A 38 6.61 4.90 0.57
C VAL A 38 8.02 4.62 1.09
N ASN A 39 8.66 5.65 1.64
CA ASN A 39 10.04 5.59 2.10
C ASN A 39 10.16 4.96 3.49
N SER A 40 9.08 4.89 4.25
CA SER A 40 9.06 4.39 5.62
C SER A 40 7.67 3.94 6.04
N ARG A 41 7.62 3.03 7.02
CA ARG A 41 6.35 2.58 7.60
C ARG A 41 5.50 3.73 8.16
N GLU A 42 6.15 4.72 8.77
CA GLU A 42 5.48 5.88 9.36
C GLU A 42 4.84 6.76 8.29
N GLU A 43 5.56 7.06 7.21
CA GLU A 43 5.04 7.75 6.02
C GLU A 43 3.84 7.00 5.44
N GLY A 44 3.92 5.67 5.31
CA GLY A 44 2.80 4.85 4.87
C GLY A 44 1.56 4.96 5.76
N LEU A 45 1.73 5.03 7.08
CA LEU A 45 0.62 5.21 8.00
C LEU A 45 0.00 6.60 7.91
N GLU A 46 0.81 7.64 7.72
CA GLU A 46 0.32 9.00 7.48
C GLU A 46 -0.47 9.09 6.17
N GLU A 47 0.01 8.47 5.10
CA GLU A 47 -0.71 8.44 3.82
C GLU A 47 -2.06 7.72 3.97
N ILE A 48 -2.11 6.57 4.64
CA ILE A 48 -3.38 5.87 4.93
C ILE A 48 -4.33 6.78 5.70
N ARG A 49 -3.81 7.53 6.66
CA ARG A 49 -4.59 8.44 7.49
C ARG A 49 -5.13 9.61 6.66
N LYS A 50 -4.32 10.22 5.80
CA LYS A 50 -4.76 11.28 4.87
C LYS A 50 -5.83 10.77 3.90
N ILE A 51 -5.68 9.56 3.37
CA ILE A 51 -6.68 8.95 2.48
C ILE A 51 -8.00 8.77 3.23
N LYS A 52 -7.96 8.20 4.44
CA LYS A 52 -9.16 8.03 5.27
C LYS A 52 -9.81 9.35 5.71
N GLU A 53 -9.00 10.37 6.01
CA GLU A 53 -9.51 11.70 6.41
C GLU A 53 -9.97 12.55 5.21
N GLY A 54 -9.48 12.26 4.00
CA GLY A 54 -9.82 12.96 2.76
C GLY A 54 -11.13 12.53 2.10
N GLU A 55 -11.76 11.45 2.55
CA GLU A 55 -13.09 11.00 2.10
C GLU A 55 -14.25 11.77 2.80
N CYS A 56 -14.07 13.07 3.07
CA CYS A 56 -15.02 13.93 3.78
C CYS A 56 -15.93 14.71 2.82
#